data_AF-B7HGK0-F1
#
_entry.id   AF-B7HGK0-F1
#
_cell.length_a   1.000
_cell.length_b   1.000
_cell.length_c   1.000
_cell.angle_alpha   90.00
_cell.angle_beta   90.00
_cell.angle_gamma   90.00
#
_symmetry.space_group_name_H-M   'P 1'
#
loop_
_entity.id
_entity.type
_entity.pdbx_description
1 polymer ?
#
loop_
_entity_poly.entity_id
_entity_poly.type
_entity_poly.pdbx_seq_one_letter_code
_entity_poly.pdbx_strand_id
1 'polypeptide(L)' 'MVYAEGISTQLKKYGAKDSCYVMPLISEIDGSFMELKCAIEKVIWCGLPCLISCISNKLLYFQAEQGSGPPERYILRKI' A
#
# COMPACT_ATOMS: atom_id res chain seq x y z
N MET A 1 1.82 -15.49 7.28
CA MET A 1 2.70 -14.36 6.90
C MET A 1 2.04 -13.61 5.75
N VAL A 2 1.93 -12.29 5.86
CA VAL A 2 1.47 -11.45 4.75
C VAL A 2 2.69 -11.10 3.90
N TYR A 3 2.62 -11.41 2.60
CA TYR A 3 3.69 -11.12 1.65
C TYR A 3 3.28 -9.96 0.75
N ALA A 4 4.24 -9.10 0.42
CA ALA A 4 4.02 -7.98 -0.49
C ALA A 4 3.46 -8.44 -1.85
N GLU A 5 3.90 -9.60 -2.33
CA GLU A 5 3.39 -10.25 -3.53
C GLU A 5 1.89 -10.57 -3.45
N GLY A 6 1.40 -11.05 -2.30
CA GLY A 6 -0.01 -11.34 -2.10
C GLY A 6 -0.86 -10.07 -2.17
N ILE A 7 -0.41 -8.99 -1.55
CA ILE A 7 -1.10 -7.68 -1.59
C ILE A 7 -1.08 -7.11 -3.02
N SER A 8 0.09 -7.09 -3.67
CA SER A 8 0.24 -6.60 -5.05
C SER A 8 -0.66 -7.37 -6.02
N THR A 9 -0.72 -8.70 -5.89
CA THR A 9 -1.61 -9.55 -6.71
C THR A 9 -3.08 -9.19 -6.51
N GLN A 10 -3.53 -8.96 -5.28
CA GLN A 10 -4.91 -8.55 -5.02
C GLN A 10 -5.23 -7.16 -5.59
N LEU A 11 -4.30 -6.21 -5.49
CA LEU A 11 -4.47 -4.88 -6.09
C LEU A 11 -4.52 -4.95 -7.62
N LYS A 12 -3.68 -5.78 -8.25
CA LYS A 12 -3.69 -6.01 -9.71
C LYS A 12 -4.99 -6.63 -10.20
N LYS A 13 -5.62 -7.53 -9.41
CA LYS A 13 -6.98 -8.03 -9.71
C LYS A 13 -8.03 -6.92 -9.79
N TYR A 14 -7.81 -5.80 -9.11
CA TYR A 14 -8.66 -4.61 -9.18
C TYR A 14 -8.16 -3.54 -10.17
N GLY A 15 -7.18 -3.88 -11.02
CA GLY A 15 -6.68 -3.03 -12.09
C GLY A 15 -5.49 -2.14 -11.73
N ALA A 16 -4.87 -2.34 -10.57
CA ALA A 16 -3.62 -1.64 -10.25
C ALA A 16 -2.56 -1.90 -11.34
N LYS A 17 -1.82 -0.85 -11.69
CA LYS A 17 -0.64 -0.96 -12.54
C LYS A 17 0.55 -1.44 -11.71
N ASP A 18 1.69 -1.65 -12.38
CA ASP A 18 2.95 -1.98 -11.72
C ASP A 18 3.56 -0.79 -10.96
N SER A 19 3.00 0.41 -11.05
CA SER A 19 3.47 1.59 -10.36
C SER A 19 2.35 2.34 -9.63
N CYS A 20 2.71 3.04 -8.57
CA CYS A 20 1.79 3.72 -7.65
C CYS A 20 2.45 4.93 -6.99
N TYR A 21 1.63 5.76 -6.34
CA TYR A 21 2.08 6.80 -5.42
C TYR A 21 2.01 6.31 -3.98
N VAL A 22 3.01 6.67 -3.17
CA VAL A 22 3.13 6.25 -1.77
C VAL A 22 3.02 7.48 -0.87
N MET A 23 2.21 7.39 0.18
CA MET A 23 2.00 8.42 1.19
C MET A 23 2.08 7.79 2.59
N PRO A 24 3.29 7.46 3.07
CA PRO A 24 3.53 6.94 4.42
C PRO A 24 4.00 8.03 5.38
N LEU A 25 4.05 7.71 6.67
CA LEU A 25 4.86 8.48 7.64
C LEU A 25 6.35 8.11 7.57
N ILE A 26 6.93 8.03 6.36
CA ILE A 26 8.35 7.72 6.11
C ILE A 26 8.88 8.75 5.12
N SER A 27 9.70 9.69 5.62
CA SER A 27 10.14 10.88 4.88
C SER A 27 10.85 10.60 3.56
N GLU A 28 11.56 9.48 3.48
CA GLU A 28 12.40 9.08 2.36
C GLU A 28 11.59 8.65 1.13
N ILE A 29 10.32 8.28 1.32
CA ILE A 29 9.45 7.78 0.25
C ILE A 29 8.07 8.46 0.22
N ASP A 30 7.84 9.45 1.08
CA ASP A 30 6.59 10.21 1.06
C ASP A 30 6.42 11.01 -0.23
N GLY A 31 5.22 10.91 -0.81
CA GLY A 31 4.87 11.48 -2.11
C GLY A 31 5.54 10.82 -3.32
N SER A 32 6.33 9.76 -3.14
CA SER A 32 7.10 9.15 -4.24
C SER A 32 6.22 8.34 -5.20
N PHE A 33 6.63 8.31 -6.47
CA PHE A 33 6.07 7.41 -7.49
C PHE A 33 7.04 6.25 -7.74
N MET A 34 6.62 5.01 -7.51
CA MET A 34 7.50 3.84 -7.62
C MET A 34 6.74 2.55 -7.96
N GLU A 35 7.49 1.45 -8.12
CA GLU A 35 6.95 0.13 -8.39
C GLU A 35 6.09 -0.37 -7.22
N LEU A 36 4.93 -0.96 -7.52
CA LEU A 36 3.90 -1.31 -6.55
C LEU A 36 4.38 -2.32 -5.51
N LYS A 37 5.06 -3.39 -5.94
CA LYS A 37 5.58 -4.41 -5.02
C LYS A 37 6.65 -3.80 -4.11
N CYS A 38 7.57 -3.00 -4.66
CA CYS A 38 8.58 -2.28 -3.90
C CYS A 38 7.95 -1.31 -2.88
N ALA A 39 6.94 -0.55 -3.26
CA ALA A 39 6.20 0.34 -2.36
C ALA A 39 5.62 -0.43 -1.18
N ILE A 40 4.98 -1.58 -1.44
CA ILE A 40 4.40 -2.44 -0.41
C ILE A 40 5.50 -2.99 0.49
N GLU A 41 6.59 -3.55 -0.05
CA GLU A 41 7.71 -4.10 0.72
C GLU A 41 8.31 -3.08 1.70
N LYS A 42 8.42 -1.81 1.27
CA LYS A 42 8.96 -0.73 2.10
C LYS A 42 8.06 -0.33 3.28
N VAL A 43 6.75 -0.59 3.21
CA VAL A 43 5.80 -0.09 4.22
C VAL A 43 5.12 -1.19 5.04
N ILE A 44 5.06 -2.44 4.58
CA ILE A 44 4.28 -3.48 5.28
C ILE A 44 4.82 -3.88 6.65
N TRP A 45 6.10 -3.60 6.91
CA TRP A 45 6.83 -4.00 8.12
C TRP A 45 7.15 -2.83 9.06
N CYS A 46 6.91 -1.58 8.66
CA CYS A 46 7.30 -0.43 9.48
C CYS A 46 6.34 -0.15 10.65
N GLY A 47 5.17 -0.78 10.67
CA GLY A 47 4.14 -0.54 11.69
C GLY A 47 3.48 0.84 11.62
N LEU A 48 3.84 1.68 10.64
CA LEU A 48 3.31 3.01 10.45
C LEU A 48 2.13 3.02 9.48
N PRO A 49 1.22 4.01 9.61
CA PRO A 49 0.14 4.18 8.66
C PRO A 49 0.69 4.57 7.28
N CYS A 50 0.05 4.04 6.24
CA CYS A 50 0.44 4.31 4.86
C CYS A 50 -0.75 4.19 3.92
N LEU A 51 -0.83 5.14 2.97
CA LEU A 51 -1.67 5.05 1.80
C LEU A 51 -0.83 4.81 0.55
N ILE A 52 -1.22 3.82 -0.26
CA ILE A 52 -0.66 3.58 -1.59
C ILE A 52 -1.77 3.79 -2.62
N SER A 53 -1.67 4.86 -3.41
CA SER A 53 -2.60 5.14 -4.50
C SER A 53 -2.18 4.39 -5.77
N CYS A 54 -2.90 3.31 -6.08
CA CYS A 54 -2.65 2.48 -7.27
C CYS A 54 -3.33 3.05 -8.53
N ILE A 55 -4.53 3.61 -8.36
CA ILE A 55 -5.25 4.34 -9.41
C ILE A 55 -5.86 5.56 -8.75
N SER A 56 -5.46 6.75 -9.21
CA SER A 56 -5.94 8.02 -8.65
C SER A 56 -7.48 8.03 -8.55
N ASN A 57 -7.97 8.38 -7.36
CA ASN A 57 -9.40 8.47 -7.01
C ASN A 57 -10.24 7.18 -7.19
N LYS A 58 -9.61 6.02 -7.39
CA LYS A 58 -10.33 4.75 -7.67
C LYS A 58 -9.87 3.57 -6.82
N LEU A 59 -8.55 3.41 -6.63
CA LEU A 59 -7.99 2.23 -5.96
C LEU A 59 -6.80 2.63 -5.08
N LEU A 60 -6.94 2.39 -3.78
CA LEU A 60 -5.87 2.56 -2.80
C LEU A 60 -5.68 1.29 -1.97
N TYR A 61 -4.45 1.09 -1.50
CA TYR A 61 -4.15 0.26 -0.36
C TYR A 61 -3.95 1.15 0.86
N PHE A 62 -4.49 0.75 2.00
CA PHE A 62 -4.31 1.41 3.28
C PHE A 62 -3.78 0.41 4.31
N GLN A 63 -2.75 0.80 5.03
CA GLN A 63 -2.30 0.14 6.25
C GLN A 63 -2.51 1.11 7.41
N ALA A 64 -3.17 0.65 8.47
CA ALA A 64 -3.31 1.40 9.71
C ALA A 64 -2.01 1.36 10.54
N GLU A 65 -1.91 2.26 11.50
CA GLU A 65 -0.85 2.19 12.52
C GLU A 65 -0.97 0.88 13.31
N GLN A 66 0.18 0.28 13.62
CA GLN A 66 0.22 -0.95 14.39
C GLN A 66 -0.04 -0.66 15.87
N GLY A 67 -1.19 -1.13 16.36
CA GLY A 67 -1.47 -1.25 17.79
C GLY A 67 -1.02 -2.61 18.33
N SER A 68 -1.98 -3.48 18.65
CA SER A 68 -1.72 -4.86 19.11
C SER A 68 -1.85 -5.87 17.97
N GLY A 69 -0.79 -6.65 17.73
CA GLY A 69 -0.75 -7.64 16.64
C GLY A 69 -0.44 -7.02 15.27
N PRO A 70 -0.73 -7.71 14.17
CA PRO A 70 -0.54 -7.18 12.82
C PRO A 70 -1.46 -5.97 12.55
N PRO A 71 -0.99 -4.91 11.87
CA PRO A 71 -1.85 -3.77 11.56
C PRO A 71 -2.98 -4.17 10.61
N GLU A 72 -4.13 -3.51 10.77
CA GLU A 72 -5.25 -3.62 9.85
C GLU A 72 -4.86 -3.11 8.47
N ARG A 73 -5.36 -3.79 7.43
CA ARG A 73 -5.02 -3.50 6.03
C ARG A 73 -6.27 -3.57 5.18
N TYR A 74 -6.45 -2.60 4.30
CA TYR A 74 -7.64 -2.46 3.49
C TYR A 74 -7.28 -2.16 2.03
N ILE A 75 -8.10 -2.69 1.13
CA ILE A 75 -8.15 -2.25 -0.26
C ILE A 75 -9.37 -1.33 -0.38
N LEU A 76 -9.13 -0.03 -0.58
CA LEU A 76 -10.18 0.97 -0.72
C LEU A 76 -10.50 1.14 -2.20
N ARG A 77 -11.79 0.99 -2.54
CA ARG A 77 -12.29 1.04 -3.93
C ARG A 77 -13.45 2.01 -4.04
N LYS A 78 -13.41 2.86 -5.06
CA LYS A 78 -14.57 3.65 -5.49
C LYS A 78 -15.29 2.90 -6.61
N ILE A 79 -16.57 2.59 -6.41
CA ILE A 79 -17.45 1.89 -7.36
C ILE A 79 -18.30 2.92 -8.10
#